data_AF-A0A3A8YBD0-F1
#
_entry.id   AF-A0A3A8YBD0-F1
#
_cell.length_a   1.000
_cell.length_b   1.000
_cell.length_c   1.000
_cell.angle_alpha   90.00
_cell.angle_beta   90.00
_cell.angle_gamma   90.00
#
_symmetry.space_group_name_H-M   'P 1'
#
loop_
_entity.id
_entity.type
_entity.pdbx_description
1 polymer ?
#
loop_
_entity_poly.entity_id
_entity_poly.type
_entity_poly.pdbx_seq_one_letter_code
_entity_poly.pdbx_strand_id
1 'polypeptide(L)'
;MEFYQTQMGRAFFERQIPQLIDAVNALAAALSKPAPAAVLPVAADSNFLRDLFFGDYEPEIYKVSPELQRFNRAVDQAHTSLVATLPEDSVAQLEEYETALSERNIAVTEQAYQAGIRVAVQMIVAGLSPSISNEEVD
;
A
#
# COMPACT_ATOMS: atom_id res chain seq x y z
N MET A 1 38.22 50.04 -1.01
CA MET A 1 36.89 50.13 -1.66
C MET A 1 36.00 49.12 -0.99
N GLU A 2 34.90 49.57 -0.40
CA GLU A 2 33.98 48.68 0.33
C GLU A 2 33.08 47.91 -0.64
N PHE A 3 32.79 46.64 -0.35
CA PHE A 3 32.06 45.75 -1.26
C PHE A 3 30.70 46.33 -1.70
N TYR A 4 29.93 46.91 -0.77
CA TYR A 4 28.61 47.51 -1.06
C TYR A 4 28.66 48.72 -1.99
N GLN A 5 29.83 49.36 -2.14
CA GLN A 5 30.02 50.49 -3.05
C GLN A 5 30.35 50.03 -4.48
N THR A 6 30.72 48.77 -4.66
CA THR A 6 30.99 48.21 -5.98
C THR A 6 29.69 47.92 -6.73
N GLN A 7 29.73 47.92 -8.05
CA GLN A 7 28.59 47.55 -8.89
C GLN A 7 28.08 46.13 -8.58
N MET A 8 29.01 45.21 -8.30
CA MET A 8 28.70 43.84 -7.85
C MET A 8 27.99 43.83 -6.50
N GLY A 9 28.49 44.59 -5.51
CA GLY A 9 27.85 44.68 -4.20
C GLY A 9 26.46 45.28 -4.24
N ARG A 10 26.24 46.33 -5.04
CA ARG A 10 24.89 46.88 -5.26
C ARG A 10 23.96 45.84 -5.89
N ALA A 11 24.41 45.12 -6.92
CA ALA A 11 23.60 44.05 -7.54
C ALA A 11 23.27 42.92 -6.55
N PHE A 12 24.21 42.57 -5.67
CA PHE A 12 23.99 41.59 -4.60
C PHE A 12 22.90 42.05 -3.62
N PHE A 13 23.02 43.26 -3.04
CA PHE A 13 22.09 43.74 -2.02
C PHE A 13 20.73 44.19 -2.58
N GLU A 14 20.70 44.80 -3.77
CA GLU A 14 19.47 45.37 -4.34
C GLU A 14 18.68 44.38 -5.19
N ARG A 15 19.30 43.27 -5.66
CA ARG A 15 18.62 42.28 -6.50
C ARG A 15 18.71 40.86 -5.94
N GLN A 16 19.91 40.37 -5.63
CA GLN A 16 20.07 38.96 -5.23
C GLN A 16 19.49 38.68 -3.83
N ILE A 17 19.70 39.58 -2.86
CA ILE A 17 19.13 39.44 -1.51
C ILE A 17 17.58 39.45 -1.54
N PRO A 18 16.91 40.43 -2.20
CA PRO A 18 15.46 40.38 -2.35
C PRO A 18 14.94 39.11 -3.04
N GLN A 19 15.59 38.67 -4.13
CA GLN A 19 15.22 37.44 -4.82
C GLN A 19 15.36 36.20 -3.94
N LEU A 20 16.39 36.14 -3.10
CA LEU A 20 16.57 35.06 -2.14
C LEU A 20 15.48 35.08 -1.07
N ILE A 21 15.13 36.25 -0.55
CA ILE A 21 14.03 36.41 0.42
C ILE A 21 12.71 35.94 -0.20
N ASP A 22 12.41 36.35 -1.44
CA ASP A 22 11.20 35.93 -2.15
C ASP A 22 11.17 34.42 -2.38
N ALA A 23 12.30 33.82 -2.76
CA ALA A 23 12.43 32.38 -2.93
C ALA A 23 12.21 31.62 -1.61
N VAL A 24 12.77 32.11 -0.49
CA VAL A 24 12.59 31.53 0.84
C VAL A 24 11.13 31.65 1.29
N ASN A 25 10.50 32.81 1.08
CA ASN A 25 9.09 33.02 1.39
C ASN A 25 8.18 32.11 0.55
N ALA A 26 8.46 31.96 -0.74
CA ALA A 26 7.74 31.05 -1.63
C ALA A 26 7.91 29.58 -1.20
N LEU A 27 9.11 29.18 -0.79
CA LEU A 27 9.37 27.84 -0.27
C LEU A 27 8.63 27.60 1.05
N ALA A 28 8.68 28.54 1.99
CA ALA A 28 7.94 28.46 3.25
C ALA A 28 6.42 28.38 3.00
N ALA A 29 5.90 29.16 2.05
CA ALA A 29 4.50 29.09 1.62
C ALA A 29 4.15 27.75 0.95
N ALA A 30 5.08 27.13 0.23
CA ALA A 30 4.87 25.81 -0.37
C ALA A 30 4.90 24.69 0.67
N LEU A 31 5.82 24.75 1.65
CA LEU A 31 5.97 23.76 2.72
C LEU A 31 4.90 23.87 3.80
N SER A 32 4.31 25.05 4.00
CA SER A 32 3.18 25.25 4.92
C SER A 32 1.84 24.79 4.35
N LYS A 33 1.76 24.53 3.04
CA LYS A 33 0.59 23.86 2.47
C LYS A 33 0.61 22.42 2.98
N PRO A 34 -0.52 21.92 3.53
CA PRO A 34 -0.65 20.50 3.83
C PRO A 34 -0.26 19.71 2.57
N ALA A 35 0.58 18.69 2.73
CA ALA A 35 0.83 17.75 1.64
C ALA A 35 -0.55 17.34 1.08
N PRO A 36 -0.78 17.46 -0.23
CA PRO A 36 -2.07 17.12 -0.79
C PRO A 36 -2.42 15.72 -0.32
N ALA A 37 -3.61 15.57 0.28
CA ALA A 37 -4.12 14.25 0.65
C ALA A 37 -3.98 13.39 -0.59
N ALA A 38 -3.39 12.20 -0.45
CA ALA A 38 -3.20 11.30 -1.57
C ALA A 38 -4.54 11.15 -2.29
N VAL A 39 -4.58 11.62 -3.53
CA VAL A 39 -5.77 11.46 -4.36
C VAL A 39 -5.81 9.99 -4.71
N LEU A 40 -6.69 9.25 -4.03
CA LEU A 40 -6.91 7.86 -4.36
C LEU A 40 -7.50 7.81 -5.78
N PRO A 41 -6.89 7.07 -6.71
CA PRO A 41 -7.38 6.96 -8.09
C PRO A 41 -8.70 6.18 -8.18
N VAL A 42 -9.18 5.64 -7.07
CA VAL A 42 -10.38 4.82 -6.98
C VAL A 42 -11.43 5.60 -6.19
N ALA A 43 -12.59 5.84 -6.80
CA ALA A 43 -13.77 6.28 -6.08
C ALA A 43 -14.11 5.18 -5.06
N ALA A 44 -14.04 5.52 -3.77
CA ALA A 44 -14.46 4.58 -2.72
C ALA A 44 -15.91 4.18 -2.99
N ASP A 45 -16.19 2.88 -3.01
CA ASP A 45 -17.56 2.38 -3.14
C ASP A 45 -18.43 3.06 -2.08
N SER A 46 -19.52 3.67 -2.51
CA SER A 46 -20.48 4.34 -1.64
C SER A 46 -21.03 3.44 -0.53
N ASN A 47 -21.04 2.12 -0.73
CA ASN A 47 -21.46 1.13 0.26
C ASN A 47 -20.31 0.61 1.14
N PHE A 48 -19.05 0.96 0.84
CA PHE A 48 -17.88 0.41 1.54
C PHE A 48 -18.02 0.47 3.08
N LEU A 49 -18.38 1.64 3.63
CA LEU A 49 -18.52 1.80 5.08
C LEU A 49 -19.70 1.02 5.65
N ARG A 50 -20.79 0.89 4.88
CA ARG A 50 -21.96 0.10 5.27
C ARG A 50 -21.58 -1.37 5.34
N ASP A 51 -21.02 -1.89 4.26
CA ASP A 51 -20.67 -3.30 4.14
C ASP A 51 -19.56 -3.65 5.14
N LEU A 52 -18.59 -2.76 5.38
CA LEU A 52 -17.59 -2.92 6.43
C LEU A 52 -18.21 -2.95 7.83
N PHE A 53 -19.17 -2.06 8.11
CA PHE A 53 -19.82 -1.97 9.41
C PHE A 53 -20.69 -3.19 9.73
N PHE A 54 -21.39 -3.73 8.72
CA PHE A 54 -22.24 -4.92 8.88
C PHE A 54 -21.49 -6.24 8.69
N GLY A 55 -20.21 -6.20 8.29
CA GLY A 55 -19.39 -7.39 8.07
C GLY A 55 -19.60 -8.06 6.71
N ASP A 56 -20.32 -7.39 5.80
CA ASP A 56 -20.55 -7.84 4.42
C ASP A 56 -19.38 -7.50 3.47
N TYR A 57 -18.40 -6.73 3.96
CA TYR A 57 -17.21 -6.38 3.19
C TYR A 57 -16.28 -7.59 3.03
N GLU A 58 -16.22 -8.13 1.81
CA GLU A 58 -15.26 -9.15 1.42
C GLU A 58 -14.11 -8.52 0.61
N PRO A 59 -12.88 -8.49 1.14
CA PRO A 59 -11.71 -8.04 0.39
C PRO A 59 -11.50 -8.83 -0.90
N GLU A 60 -11.07 -8.14 -1.96
CA GLU A 60 -10.75 -8.75 -3.27
C GLU A 60 -9.80 -9.95 -3.18
N ILE A 61 -8.89 -9.96 -2.21
CA ILE A 61 -7.92 -11.05 -1.98
C ILE A 61 -8.59 -12.41 -1.64
N TYR A 62 -9.82 -12.39 -1.15
CA TYR A 62 -10.61 -13.58 -0.85
C TYR A 62 -11.52 -13.99 -2.00
N LYS A 63 -11.64 -13.18 -3.05
CA LYS A 63 -12.32 -13.60 -4.29
C LYS A 63 -11.47 -14.67 -4.95
N VAL A 64 -12.03 -15.87 -5.10
CA VAL A 64 -11.30 -17.02 -5.65
C VAL A 64 -11.03 -16.77 -7.14
N SER A 65 -9.80 -16.38 -7.45
CA SER A 65 -9.34 -16.24 -8.83
C SER A 65 -9.33 -17.61 -9.53
N PRO A 66 -9.39 -17.67 -10.88
CA PRO A 66 -9.26 -18.92 -11.61
C PRO A 66 -7.99 -19.71 -11.26
N GLU A 67 -6.92 -19.00 -10.90
CA GLU A 67 -5.66 -19.58 -10.46
C GLU A 67 -5.78 -20.20 -9.05
N LEU A 68 -6.38 -19.49 -8.10
CA LEU A 68 -6.68 -20.05 -6.77
C LEU A 68 -7.60 -21.27 -6.87
N GLN A 69 -8.60 -21.26 -7.76
CA GLN A 69 -9.45 -22.44 -8.01
C GLN A 69 -8.65 -23.64 -8.54
N ARG A 70 -7.60 -23.41 -9.34
CA ARG A 70 -6.72 -24.47 -9.81
C ARG A 70 -5.88 -25.04 -8.67
N PHE A 71 -5.33 -24.17 -7.81
CA PHE A 71 -4.57 -24.62 -6.64
C PHE A 71 -5.43 -25.40 -5.66
N ASN A 72 -6.65 -24.93 -5.36
CA ASN A 72 -7.58 -25.64 -4.49
C ASN A 72 -7.86 -27.06 -5.01
N ARG A 73 -8.19 -27.20 -6.30
CA ARG A 73 -8.39 -28.53 -6.91
C ARG A 73 -7.17 -29.44 -6.81
N ALA A 74 -5.96 -28.89 -6.97
CA ALA A 74 -4.73 -29.67 -6.86
C ALA A 74 -4.48 -30.14 -5.42
N VAL A 75 -4.73 -29.27 -4.43
CA VAL A 75 -4.65 -29.61 -2.99
C VAL A 75 -5.69 -30.69 -2.65
N ASP A 76 -6.95 -30.50 -3.05
CA ASP A 76 -8.03 -31.46 -2.79
C ASP A 76 -7.72 -32.85 -3.35
N GLN A 77 -7.21 -32.89 -4.60
CA GLN A 77 -6.83 -34.15 -5.25
C GLN A 77 -5.65 -34.83 -4.53
N ALA A 78 -4.63 -34.06 -4.12
CA ALA A 78 -3.48 -34.57 -3.40
C ALA A 78 -3.88 -35.11 -2.01
N HIS A 79 -4.69 -34.35 -1.27
CA HIS A 79 -5.22 -34.74 0.03
C HIS A 79 -6.06 -36.03 -0.07
N THR A 80 -6.99 -36.09 -1.01
CA THR A 80 -7.83 -37.28 -1.24
C THR A 80 -6.98 -38.51 -1.55
N SER A 81 -5.95 -38.35 -2.39
CA SER A 81 -5.04 -39.46 -2.75
C SER A 81 -4.21 -39.92 -1.56
N LEU A 82 -3.79 -38.99 -0.69
CA LEU A 82 -3.02 -39.27 0.51
C LEU A 82 -3.85 -40.04 1.53
N VAL A 83 -5.04 -39.52 1.89
CA VAL A 83 -5.94 -40.15 2.87
C VAL A 83 -6.34 -41.56 2.44
N ALA A 84 -6.55 -41.81 1.14
CA ALA A 84 -6.89 -43.14 0.63
C ALA A 84 -5.80 -44.22 0.84
N THR A 85 -4.56 -43.81 1.13
CA THR A 85 -3.41 -44.72 1.32
C THR A 85 -2.94 -44.82 2.76
N LEU A 86 -3.45 -43.95 3.64
CA LEU A 86 -3.03 -43.89 5.05
C LEU A 86 -3.84 -44.85 5.94
N PRO A 87 -3.19 -45.51 6.92
CA PRO A 87 -3.88 -46.19 8.02
C PRO A 87 -4.70 -45.22 8.89
N GLU A 88 -5.77 -45.68 9.55
CA GLU A 88 -6.64 -44.85 10.41
C GLU A 88 -5.85 -44.05 11.47
N ASP A 89 -4.91 -44.67 12.17
CA ASP A 89 -4.10 -43.99 13.20
C ASP A 89 -3.22 -42.86 12.62
N SER A 90 -2.86 -42.94 11.34
CA SER A 90 -2.08 -41.91 10.65
C SER A 90 -2.93 -40.76 10.11
N VAL A 91 -4.25 -40.98 9.91
CA VAL A 91 -5.18 -39.92 9.50
C VAL A 91 -5.35 -38.90 10.61
N ALA A 92 -5.50 -39.34 11.87
CA ALA A 92 -5.60 -38.42 13.01
C ALA A 92 -4.34 -37.53 13.16
N GLN A 93 -3.15 -38.08 12.89
CA GLN A 93 -1.90 -37.31 12.90
C GLN A 93 -1.81 -36.32 11.73
N LEU A 94 -2.37 -36.68 10.57
CA LEU A 94 -2.48 -35.77 9.43
C LEU A 94 -3.40 -34.59 9.76
N GLU A 95 -4.56 -34.84 10.38
CA GLU A 95 -5.49 -33.79 10.80
C GLU A 95 -4.86 -32.82 11.82
N GLU A 96 -4.09 -33.34 12.78
CA GLU A 96 -3.35 -32.51 13.75
C GLU A 96 -2.29 -31.64 13.03
N TYR A 97 -1.56 -32.23 12.08
CA TYR A 97 -0.61 -31.50 11.24
C TYR A 97 -1.28 -30.42 10.41
N GLU A 98 -2.41 -30.72 9.75
CA GLU A 98 -3.15 -29.76 8.91
C GLU A 98 -3.71 -28.61 9.74
N THR A 99 -4.19 -28.90 10.95
CA THR A 99 -4.63 -27.88 11.91
C THR A 99 -3.47 -26.95 12.28
N ALA A 100 -2.33 -27.51 12.70
CA ALA A 100 -1.16 -26.72 13.06
C ALA A 100 -0.61 -25.92 11.87
N LEU A 101 -0.64 -26.49 10.65
CA LEU A 101 -0.24 -25.81 9.43
C LEU A 101 -1.20 -24.66 9.09
N SER A 102 -2.50 -24.87 9.24
CA SER A 102 -3.53 -23.86 9.03
C SER A 102 -3.34 -22.67 9.98
N GLU A 103 -3.18 -22.92 11.29
CA GLU A 103 -2.89 -21.88 12.28
C GLU A 103 -1.63 -21.09 11.94
N ARG A 104 -0.55 -21.78 11.56
CA ARG A 104 0.67 -21.11 11.12
C ARG A 104 0.43 -20.24 9.89
N ASN A 105 -0.27 -20.76 8.88
CA ASN A 105 -0.53 -20.04 7.64
C ASN A 105 -1.40 -18.80 7.87
N ILE A 106 -2.39 -18.89 8.77
CA ILE A 106 -3.19 -17.75 9.23
C ILE A 106 -2.26 -16.69 9.84
N ALA A 107 -1.44 -17.07 10.82
CA ALA A 107 -0.53 -16.14 11.49
C ALA A 107 0.44 -15.44 10.52
N VAL A 108 0.99 -16.18 9.54
CA VAL A 108 1.86 -15.61 8.49
C VAL A 108 1.07 -14.64 7.60
N THR A 109 -0.16 -15.00 7.23
CA THR A 109 -1.02 -14.15 6.39
C THR A 109 -1.39 -12.86 7.10
N GLU A 110 -1.75 -12.93 8.39
CA GLU A 110 -2.01 -11.77 9.24
C GLU A 110 -0.79 -10.83 9.33
N GLN A 111 0.40 -11.41 9.57
CA GLN A 111 1.64 -10.64 9.61
C GLN A 111 1.96 -9.97 8.27
N ALA A 112 1.80 -10.70 7.16
CA ALA A 112 2.01 -10.17 5.82
C ALA A 112 1.04 -9.03 5.50
N TYR A 113 -0.24 -9.19 5.86
CA TYR A 113 -1.27 -8.16 5.70
C TYR A 113 -0.95 -6.91 6.52
N GLN A 114 -0.61 -7.08 7.80
CA GLN A 114 -0.22 -5.97 8.68
C GLN A 114 1.02 -5.23 8.15
N ALA A 115 2.04 -5.96 7.70
CA ALA A 115 3.24 -5.38 7.12
C ALA A 115 2.91 -4.62 5.81
N GLY A 116 2.10 -5.22 4.94
CA GLY A 116 1.66 -4.61 3.68
C GLY A 116 0.91 -3.30 3.88
N ILE A 117 -0.08 -3.28 4.78
CA ILE A 117 -0.82 -2.04 5.11
C ILE A 117 0.12 -0.99 5.67
N ARG A 118 0.98 -1.35 6.62
CA ARG A 118 1.91 -0.40 7.24
C ARG A 118 2.79 0.28 6.20
N VAL A 119 3.37 -0.50 5.29
CA VAL A 119 4.22 0.01 4.21
C VAL A 119 3.40 0.87 3.25
N ALA A 120 2.21 0.43 2.84
CA ALA A 120 1.32 1.20 1.96
C ALA A 120 0.96 2.57 2.56
N VAL A 121 0.55 2.60 3.83
CA VAL A 121 0.23 3.86 4.53
C VAL A 121 1.45 4.75 4.65
N GLN A 122 2.63 4.20 4.97
CA GLN A 122 3.88 4.97 5.02
C GLN A 122 4.22 5.59 3.67
N MET A 123 4.07 4.83 2.58
CA MET A 123 4.30 5.35 1.22
C MET A 123 3.31 6.45 0.86
N ILE A 124 2.02 6.27 1.18
CA ILE A 124 0.98 7.28 0.97
C ILE A 124 1.29 8.58 1.73
N VAL A 125 1.63 8.47 3.02
CA VAL A 125 2.00 9.62 3.87
C VAL A 125 3.28 10.30 3.37
N ALA A 126 4.21 9.52 2.81
CA ALA A 126 5.42 10.04 2.18
C ALA A 126 5.18 10.69 0.80
N GLY A 127 3.93 10.73 0.32
CA GLY A 127 3.55 11.40 -0.93
C GLY A 127 3.65 10.53 -2.18
N LEU A 128 3.72 9.21 -2.04
CA LEU A 128 3.63 8.29 -3.19
C LEU A 128 2.21 8.33 -3.76
N SER A 129 2.03 8.99 -4.90
CA SER A 129 0.80 8.95 -5.68
C SER A 129 0.94 7.99 -6.87
N PRO A 130 -0.09 7.18 -7.19
CA PRO A 130 -0.08 6.40 -8.42
C PRO A 130 0.01 7.33 -9.64
N SER A 131 0.81 6.94 -10.64
CA SER A 131 0.89 7.65 -11.91
C SER A 131 -0.43 7.47 -12.65
N ILE A 132 -1.21 8.54 -12.80
CA ILE A 132 -2.36 8.55 -13.71
C ILE A 132 -1.76 8.54 -15.13
N SER A 133 -1.68 7.37 -15.75
CA SER A 133 -1.46 7.28 -17.19
C SER A 133 -2.72 7.80 -17.86
N ASN A 134 -2.64 9.02 -18.42
CA ASN A 134 -3.63 9.52 -19.37
C ASN A 134 -3.51 8.70 -20.67
N GLU A 135 -4.09 7.50 -20.68
CA GLU A 135 -4.46 6.80 -21.91
C GLU A 135 -5.98 6.65 -21.88
N GLU A 136 -6.66 7.65 -22.46
CA GLU A 136 -7.89 7.58 -23.24
C GLU A 136 -8.47 9.01 -23.35
N VAL A 137 -8.00 9.73 -24.37
CA VAL A 137 -8.79 10.77 -25.02
C VAL A 137 -8.80 10.39 -26.50
N ASP A 138 -9.94 9.81 -26.90
CA ASP A 138 -10.48 9.56 -28.26
C ASP A 138 -9.52 9.24 -29.42
#